data_AF-A0AAW9RWB7-F1
#
_entry.id   AF-A0AAW9RWB7-F1
#
_cell.length_a   1.000
_cell.length_b   1.000
_cell.length_c   1.000
_cell.angle_alpha   90.00
_cell.angle_beta   90.00
_cell.angle_gamma   90.00
#
_symmetry.space_group_name_H-M   'P 1'
#
loop_
_entity.id
_entity.type
_entity.pdbx_description
1 polymer ?
#
loop_
_entity_poly.entity_id
_entity_poly.type
_entity_poly.pdbx_seq_one_letter_code
_entity_poly.pdbx_strand_id
1 'polypeptide(L)'
;MARRTVRYSTAGILIPIIGIAVIGYFVYHGLNGARGFWASQQREAEVAVLEKELADLRKERDILEQHVALLRPESLDPDMLEERARVLLNVAHPNDIVIMRAER
;
A
#
# COMPACT_ATOMS: atom_id res chain seq x y z
N MET A 1 -38.84 16.83 70.05
CA MET A 1 -38.04 15.88 69.24
C MET A 1 -38.85 15.47 68.00
N ALA A 2 -38.58 16.08 66.84
CA ALA A 2 -39.28 15.77 65.60
C ALA A 2 -38.50 14.73 64.79
N ARG A 3 -39.04 13.50 64.66
CA ARG A 3 -38.47 12.45 63.82
C ARG A 3 -38.77 12.77 62.35
N ARG A 4 -37.77 13.25 61.60
CA ARG A 4 -37.84 13.33 60.14
C ARG A 4 -37.76 11.91 59.58
N THR A 5 -38.89 11.33 59.19
CA THR A 5 -38.92 10.08 58.43
C THR A 5 -38.58 10.37 56.98
N VAL A 6 -37.38 9.98 56.55
CA VAL A 6 -36.96 10.04 55.15
C VAL A 6 -37.73 8.96 54.39
N ARG A 7 -38.77 9.36 53.67
CA ARG A 7 -39.48 8.50 52.72
C ARG A 7 -38.62 8.36 51.47
N TYR A 8 -37.95 7.22 51.32
CA TYR A 8 -37.31 6.86 50.05
C TYR A 8 -38.40 6.65 49.00
N SER A 9 -38.57 7.64 48.13
CA SER A 9 -39.36 7.47 46.90
C SER A 9 -38.65 6.41 46.05
N THR A 10 -39.38 5.40 45.57
CA THR A 10 -38.87 4.38 44.63
C THR A 10 -38.20 4.99 43.39
N ALA A 11 -38.52 6.26 43.08
CA ALA A 11 -37.85 7.06 42.07
C ALA A 11 -36.37 7.39 42.35
N GLY A 12 -35.93 7.33 43.61
CA GLY A 12 -34.54 7.63 44.00
C GLY A 12 -33.52 6.59 43.53
N ILE A 13 -33.97 5.37 43.21
CA ILE A 13 -33.12 4.27 42.73
C ILE A 13 -33.06 4.22 41.20
N LEU A 14 -34.03 4.82 40.51
CA LEU A 14 -34.04 4.86 39.04
C LEU A 14 -32.86 5.66 38.47
N ILE A 15 -32.53 6.79 39.09
CA ILE A 15 -31.41 7.65 38.66
C ILE A 15 -30.07 6.90 38.65
N PRO A 16 -29.64 6.23 39.75
CA PRO A 16 -28.37 5.49 39.74
C PRO A 16 -28.41 4.28 38.79
N ILE A 17 -29.55 3.60 38.63
CA ILE A 17 -29.68 2.49 37.66
C ILE A 17 -29.45 2.99 36.22
N ILE A 18 -30.07 4.10 35.84
CA ILE A 18 -29.87 4.73 34.53
C ILE A 18 -28.41 5.15 34.36
N GLY A 19 -27.80 5.72 35.41
CA GLY A 19 -26.39 6.08 35.41
C GLY A 19 -25.47 4.88 35.13
N ILE A 20 -25.70 3.76 35.81
CA ILE A 20 -24.95 2.51 35.59
C ILE A 20 -25.16 1.98 34.16
N ALA A 21 -26.40 2.01 33.65
CA ALA A 21 -26.69 1.57 32.29
C ALA A 21 -25.97 2.42 31.23
N VAL A 22 -25.93 3.74 31.41
CA VAL A 22 -25.21 4.67 30.53
C VAL A 22 -23.70 4.42 30.58
N ILE A 23 -23.13 4.23 31.77
CA ILE A 23 -21.70 3.89 31.93
C ILE A 23 -21.40 2.56 31.24
N GLY A 24 -22.22 1.54 31.46
CA GLY A 24 -22.07 0.22 30.81
C GLY A 24 -22.14 0.31 29.29
N TYR A 25 -23.06 1.13 28.77
CA TYR A 25 -23.17 1.41 27.33
C TYR A 25 -21.88 2.03 26.77
N PHE A 26 -21.35 3.07 27.42
CA PHE A 26 -20.11 3.71 26.98
C PHE A 26 -18.88 2.80 27.13
N VAL A 27 -18.80 1.98 28.17
CA VAL A 27 -17.74 0.97 28.32
C VAL A 27 -17.82 -0.06 27.19
N TYR A 28 -19.01 -0.62 26.94
CA TYR A 28 -19.22 -1.59 25.87
C TYR A 28 -18.89 -1.01 24.49
N HIS A 29 -19.38 0.20 24.18
CA HIS A 29 -19.10 0.87 22.91
C HIS A 29 -17.67 1.40 22.80
N GLY A 30 -17.01 1.73 23.92
CA GLY A 30 -15.60 2.09 23.94
C GLY A 30 -14.69 0.90 23.64
N LEU A 31 -15.08 -0.30 24.09
CA LEU A 31 -14.37 -1.54 23.80
C LEU A 31 -14.68 -2.12 22.41
N ASN A 32 -15.94 -2.06 21.97
CA ASN A 32 -16.42 -2.67 20.71
C ASN A 32 -16.52 -1.68 19.52
N GLY A 33 -16.43 -0.38 19.75
CA GLY A 33 -16.54 0.63 18.70
C GLY A 33 -15.34 0.57 17.76
N ALA A 34 -15.51 1.02 16.52
CA ALA A 34 -14.48 1.03 15.46
C ALA A 34 -13.15 1.75 15.82
N ARG A 35 -13.09 2.45 16.97
CA ARG A 35 -11.92 3.14 17.54
C ARG A 35 -11.48 2.59 18.90
N GLY A 36 -12.04 1.48 19.35
CA GLY A 36 -11.66 0.85 20.61
C GLY A 36 -10.19 0.43 20.58
N PHE A 37 -9.55 0.44 21.75
CA PHE A 37 -8.12 0.13 21.98
C PHE A 37 -7.61 -1.08 21.17
N TRP A 38 -8.45 -2.08 20.95
CA TRP A 38 -8.15 -3.29 20.18
C TRP A 38 -8.15 -3.11 18.64
N ALA A 39 -8.95 -2.19 18.10
CA ALA A 39 -9.02 -1.93 16.66
C ALA A 39 -7.86 -1.06 16.13
N SER A 40 -7.17 -0.30 17.00
CA SER A 40 -5.98 0.47 16.60
C SER A 40 -4.80 -0.45 16.29
N GLN A 41 -4.60 -1.47 17.14
CA GLN A 41 -3.45 -2.39 17.02
C GLN A 41 -3.42 -3.15 15.70
N GLN A 42 -4.58 -3.62 15.21
CA GLN A 42 -4.65 -4.35 13.94
C GLN A 42 -4.45 -3.43 12.74
N ARG A 43 -4.95 -2.19 12.81
CA ARG A 43 -4.76 -1.19 11.75
C ARG A 43 -3.32 -0.70 11.67
N GLU A 44 -2.64 -0.52 12.79
CA GLU A 44 -1.23 -0.12 12.80
C GLU A 44 -0.33 -1.21 12.20
N ALA A 45 -0.61 -2.48 12.49
CA ALA A 45 0.10 -3.60 11.88
C ALA A 45 -0.14 -3.67 10.36
N GLU A 46 -1.39 -3.48 9.92
CA GLU A 46 -1.75 -3.48 8.49
C GLU A 46 -1.11 -2.30 7.74
N VAL A 47 -1.08 -1.11 8.35
CA VAL A 47 -0.37 0.06 7.81
C VAL A 47 1.12 -0.23 7.65
N ALA A 48 1.77 -0.81 8.66
CA ALA A 48 3.20 -1.13 8.58
C ALA A 48 3.52 -2.15 7.47
N VAL A 49 2.65 -3.13 7.24
CA VAL A 49 2.81 -4.09 6.14
C VAL A 49 2.65 -3.40 4.78
N LEU A 50 1.59 -2.60 4.62
CA LEU A 50 1.31 -1.89 3.37
C LEU A 50 2.39 -0.86 3.04
N GLU A 51 2.92 -0.15 4.03
CA GLU A 51 4.03 0.79 3.86
C GLU A 51 5.30 0.09 3.38
N LYS A 52 5.59 -1.10 3.92
CA LYS A 52 6.72 -1.92 3.47
C LYS A 52 6.55 -2.37 2.03
N GLU A 53 5.38 -2.92 1.69
CA GLU A 53 5.08 -3.37 0.33
C GLU A 53 5.18 -2.21 -0.67
N LEU A 54 4.67 -1.04 -0.30
CA LEU A 54 4.77 0.17 -1.10
C LEU A 54 6.22 0.63 -1.30
N ALA A 55 7.07 0.52 -0.27
CA ALA A 55 8.49 0.85 -0.39
C ALA A 55 9.22 -0.11 -1.35
N ASP A 56 8.93 -1.40 -1.26
CA ASP A 56 9.50 -2.42 -2.13
C ASP A 56 9.08 -2.20 -3.60
N LEU A 57 7.78 -1.98 -3.84
CA LEU A 57 7.25 -1.70 -5.18
C LEU A 57 7.81 -0.40 -5.77
N ARG A 58 7.98 0.65 -4.97
CA ARG A 58 8.61 1.90 -5.43
C ARG A 58 10.04 1.67 -5.89
N LYS A 59 10.80 0.86 -5.14
CA LYS A 59 12.18 0.54 -5.51
C LYS A 59 12.26 -0.24 -6.82
N GLU A 60 11.36 -1.20 -7.02
CA GLU A 60 11.27 -1.94 -8.30
C GLU A 60 10.91 -1.01 -9.46
N ARG A 61 9.94 -0.12 -9.24
CA ARG A 61 9.54 0.90 -10.21
C ARG A 61 10.71 1.81 -10.58
N ASP A 62 11.50 2.28 -9.61
CA ASP A 62 12.65 3.15 -9.85
C ASP A 62 13.74 2.44 -10.68
N ILE A 63 14.00 1.16 -10.40
CA ILE A 63 14.95 0.34 -11.19
C ILE A 63 14.46 0.18 -12.63
N LEU A 64 13.17 -0.11 -12.82
CA LEU A 64 12.58 -0.25 -14.14
C LEU A 64 12.56 1.07 -14.89
N GLU A 65 12.28 2.19 -14.23
CA GLU A 65 12.37 3.52 -14.82
C GLU A 65 13.78 3.84 -15.26
N GLN A 66 14.80 3.48 -14.47
CA GLN A 66 16.19 3.62 -14.86
C GLN A 66 16.53 2.77 -16.09
N HIS A 67 16.08 1.51 -16.14
CA HIS A 67 16.27 0.65 -17.30
C HIS A 67 15.55 1.16 -18.56
N VAL A 68 14.32 1.64 -18.41
CA VAL A 68 13.56 2.25 -19.51
C VAL A 68 14.24 3.53 -19.97
N ALA A 69 14.75 4.37 -19.06
CA ALA A 69 15.51 5.56 -19.43
C ALA A 69 16.78 5.22 -20.22
N LEU A 70 17.46 4.10 -19.90
CA LEU A 70 18.59 3.59 -20.68
C LEU A 70 18.18 3.02 -22.05
N LEU A 71 16.91 2.65 -22.23
CA LEU A 71 16.35 2.11 -23.48
C LEU A 71 15.59 3.17 -24.29
N ARG A 72 15.50 4.41 -23.80
CA ARG A 72 14.71 5.45 -24.47
C ARG A 72 15.40 5.93 -25.76
N PRO A 73 14.63 6.06 -26.87
CA PRO A 73 15.16 6.39 -28.20
C PRO A 73 15.80 7.77 -28.31
N GLU A 74 15.56 8.67 -27.35
CA GLU A 74 16.24 9.97 -27.33
C GLU A 74 17.76 9.85 -27.12
N SER A 75 18.25 8.67 -26.70
CA SER A 75 19.68 8.31 -26.64
C SER A 75 20.08 7.08 -27.45
N LEU A 76 19.10 6.33 -27.98
CA LEU A 76 19.35 5.16 -28.82
C LEU A 76 19.38 5.62 -30.29
N ASP A 77 20.59 5.82 -30.81
CA ASP A 77 20.82 6.19 -32.20
C ASP A 77 20.14 5.17 -33.15
N PRO A 78 19.27 5.60 -34.08
CA PRO A 78 18.66 4.73 -35.09
C PRO A 78 19.69 3.85 -35.83
N ASP A 79 20.91 4.35 -36.02
CA ASP A 79 22.00 3.63 -36.66
C ASP A 79 22.44 2.41 -35.82
N MET A 80 22.38 2.48 -34.48
CA MET A 80 22.69 1.35 -33.61
C MET A 80 21.63 0.23 -33.67
N LEU A 81 20.36 0.59 -33.92
CA LEU A 81 19.28 -0.38 -34.12
C LEU A 81 19.42 -1.10 -35.46
N GLU A 82 19.78 -0.37 -36.51
CA GLU A 82 20.05 -0.93 -37.83
C GLU A 82 21.21 -1.92 -37.77
N GLU A 83 22.26 -1.60 -37.02
CA GLU A 83 23.42 -2.49 -36.89
C GLU A 83 23.14 -3.74 -36.05
N ARG A 84 22.27 -3.64 -35.02
CA ARG A 84 21.78 -4.81 -34.29
C ARG A 84 20.91 -5.71 -35.18
N ALA A 85 20.08 -5.11 -36.03
CA ALA A 85 19.23 -5.84 -36.98
C ALA A 85 20.08 -6.55 -38.04
N ARG A 86 21.10 -5.88 -38.58
CA ARG A 86 22.06 -6.43 -39.56
C ARG A 86 22.81 -7.65 -39.02
N VAL A 87 23.29 -7.58 -37.77
CA VAL A 87 23.99 -8.68 -37.10
C VAL A 87 23.07 -9.86 -36.78
N LEU A 88 21.84 -9.60 -36.33
CA LEU A 88 20.91 -10.66 -35.90
C LEU A 88 20.15 -11.32 -37.06
N LEU A 89 19.82 -10.55 -38.11
CA LEU A 89 19.01 -11.03 -39.22
C LEU A 89 19.84 -11.37 -40.48
N ASN A 90 21.17 -11.17 -40.45
CA ASN A 90 22.08 -11.39 -41.58
C ASN A 90 21.61 -10.67 -42.87
N VAL A 91 20.97 -9.50 -42.72
CA VAL A 91 20.41 -8.73 -43.83
C VAL A 91 21.48 -7.75 -44.32
N ALA A 92 22.03 -8.00 -45.50
CA ALA A 92 22.92 -7.07 -46.18
C ALA A 92 22.09 -5.98 -46.90
N HIS A 93 22.58 -4.74 -46.92
CA HIS A 93 21.96 -3.66 -47.68
C HIS A 93 22.04 -3.99 -49.18
N PRO A 94 21.09 -3.56 -50.03
CA PRO A 94 21.12 -3.81 -51.47
C PRO A 94 22.42 -3.42 -52.20
N ASN A 95 23.26 -2.58 -51.57
CA ASN A 95 24.52 -2.06 -52.11
C ASN A 95 25.77 -2.70 -51.50
N ASP A 96 25.63 -3.70 -50.63
CA ASP A 96 26.77 -4.32 -49.95
C ASP A 96 27.38 -5.45 -50.78
N ILE A 97 28.71 -5.50 -50.84
CA ILE A 97 29.47 -6.52 -51.56
C ILE A 97 29.80 -7.68 -50.61
N VAL A 98 29.14 -8.81 -50.79
CA VAL A 98 29.41 -10.05 -50.03
C VAL A 98 30.57 -10.81 -50.67
N ILE A 99 31.72 -10.86 -50.00
CA ILE A 99 32.88 -11.67 -50.43
C ILE A 99 32.82 -13.02 -49.71
N MET A 100 32.34 -14.06 -50.41
CA MET A 100 32.45 -15.44 -49.92
C MET A 100 33.90 -15.91 -50.07
N ARG A 101 34.56 -16.14 -48.94
CA ARG A 101 35.92 -16.69 -48.91
C ARG A 101 35.79 -18.21 -49.07
N ALA A 102 36.35 -18.76 -50.14
CA ALA A 102 36.51 -20.21 -50.26
C ALA A 102 37.60 -20.65 -49.27
N GLU A 103 37.19 -21.34 -48.20
CA GLU A 103 38.11 -22.16 -47.42
C GLU A 103 38.71 -23.23 -48.35
N ARG A 104 40.05 -23.35 -48.34
CA ARG A 104 40.77 -24.48 -48.94
C ARG A 104 40.80 -25.65 -47.98
#